data_AF-A0AAW8NN84-F1
#
_entry.id   AF-A0AAW8NN84-F1
#
_cell.length_a   1.000
_cell.length_b   1.000
_cell.length_c   1.000
_cell.angle_alpha   90.00
_cell.angle_beta   90.00
_cell.angle_gamma   90.00
#
_symmetry.space_group_name_H-M   'P 1'
#
loop_
_entity.id
_entity.type
_entity.pdbx_description
1 polymer ?
#
loop_
_entity_poly.entity_id
_entity_poly.type
_entity_poly.pdbx_seq_one_letter_code
_entity_poly.pdbx_strand_id
1 'polypeptide(L)'
;MSKGIIAIISITILVIIFCTQVTFFVVQPIGAVPEGKTLLMLRINKTKFIDSADAICAREMDGVSLMCRGITMATVVKKGTILMRLPYSEFLYDISTEGKEYSR
;
A
#
# COMPACT_ATOMS: atom_id res chain seq x y z
N MET A 1 23.53 26.62 13.49
CA MET A 1 22.25 25.87 13.58
C MET A 1 22.16 25.29 14.99
N SER A 2 21.08 25.52 15.75
CA SER A 2 20.99 25.01 17.12
C SER A 2 20.96 23.47 17.11
N LYS A 3 21.49 22.82 18.15
CA LYS A 3 21.47 21.35 18.28
C LYS A 3 20.05 20.77 18.14
N GLY A 4 19.04 21.51 18.62
CA GLY A 4 17.63 21.15 18.45
C GLY A 4 17.16 21.15 17.00
N ILE A 5 17.54 22.14 16.20
CA ILE A 5 17.20 22.18 14.77
C ILE A 5 17.86 21.02 14.02
N ILE A 6 19.11 20.69 14.34
CA ILE A 6 19.83 19.56 13.71
C ILE A 6 19.11 18.24 14.03
N ALA A 7 18.69 18.03 15.28
CA ALA A 7 17.94 16.83 15.68
C ALA A 7 16.60 16.71 14.94
N ILE A 8 15.83 17.80 14.84
CA ILE A 8 14.54 17.82 14.13
C ILE A 8 14.71 17.50 12.65
N ILE A 9 15.73 18.09 12.00
CA ILE A 9 16.03 17.83 10.59
C ILE A 9 16.41 16.36 10.40
N SER A 10 17.26 15.81 11.27
CA SER A 10 17.68 14.42 11.20
C SER A 10 16.52 13.44 11.34
N ILE A 11 15.61 13.68 12.29
CA ILE A 11 14.40 12.85 12.49
C ILE A 11 13.49 12.95 11.27
N THR A 12 13.25 14.17 10.76
CA THR A 12 12.41 14.39 9.58
C THR A 12 12.96 13.62 8.37
N ILE A 13 14.26 13.68 8.13
CA ILE A 13 14.92 12.93 7.03
C ILE A 13 14.74 11.42 7.24
N LEU A 14 14.93 10.92 8.46
CA LEU A 14 14.78 9.49 8.76
C LEU A 14 13.36 9.00 8.50
N VAL A 15 12.35 9.78 8.89
CA VAL A 15 10.93 9.47 8.65
C VAL A 15 10.64 9.47 7.14
N ILE A 16 11.14 10.44 6.39
CA ILE A 16 10.97 10.48 4.94
C ILE A 16 11.59 9.23 4.28
N ILE A 17 12.81 8.86 4.68
CA ILE A 17 13.48 7.65 4.15
C ILE A 17 12.67 6.40 4.49
N PHE A 18 12.12 6.30 5.70
CA PHE A 18 11.27 5.17 6.06
C PHE A 18 10.01 5.12 5.19
N CYS A 19 9.32 6.25 5.02
CA CYS A 19 8.12 6.36 4.19
C CYS A 19 8.38 6.09 2.70
N THR A 20 9.62 6.17 2.21
CA THR A 20 9.97 5.79 0.84
C THR A 20 10.34 4.32 0.68
N GLN A 21 10.67 3.62 1.77
CA GLN A 21 11.09 2.21 1.73
C GLN A 21 9.97 1.21 2.04
N VAL A 22 8.85 1.64 2.62
CA VAL A 22 7.74 0.76 2.97
C VAL A 22 6.43 1.11 2.25
N THR A 23 5.54 0.14 2.23
CA THR A 23 4.20 0.21 1.67
C THR A 23 3.22 -0.50 2.60
N PHE A 24 2.11 0.17 2.93
CA PHE A 24 0.88 -0.43 3.44
C PHE A 24 0.01 -0.84 2.26
N PHE A 25 0.02 -2.14 1.94
CA PHE A 25 -0.75 -2.71 0.84
C PHE A 25 -2.08 -3.29 1.35
N VAL A 26 -3.18 -2.63 1.03
CA VAL A 26 -4.52 -3.00 1.46
C VAL A 26 -5.17 -3.93 0.45
N VAL A 27 -5.58 -5.10 0.92
CA VAL A 27 -6.35 -6.10 0.17
C VAL A 27 -7.80 -5.99 0.62
N GLN A 28 -8.66 -5.49 -0.27
CA GLN A 28 -10.10 -5.39 -0.02
C GLN A 28 -10.69 -6.80 0.20
N PRO A 29 -11.70 -6.94 1.07
CA PRO A 29 -12.52 -8.14 1.14
C PRO A 29 -13.08 -8.51 -0.23
N ILE A 30 -12.64 -9.65 -0.76
CA ILE A 30 -13.10 -10.23 -2.03
C ILE A 30 -13.31 -11.74 -1.82
N GLY A 31 -14.10 -12.42 -2.65
CA GLY A 31 -14.49 -13.82 -2.40
C GLY A 31 -13.35 -14.81 -2.06
N ALA A 32 -12.11 -14.56 -2.51
CA ALA A 32 -10.93 -15.35 -2.18
C ALA A 32 -10.25 -14.99 -0.84
N VAL A 33 -10.46 -13.77 -0.34
CA VAL A 33 -9.95 -13.25 0.95
C VAL A 33 -11.10 -12.51 1.65
N PRO A 34 -12.05 -13.24 2.27
CA PRO A 34 -13.31 -12.68 2.72
C PRO A 34 -13.18 -11.64 3.84
N GLU A 35 -12.12 -11.70 4.66
CA GLU A 35 -11.90 -10.70 5.72
C GLU A 35 -11.12 -9.47 5.24
N GLY A 36 -10.52 -9.52 4.04
CA GLY A 36 -9.48 -8.58 3.63
C GLY A 36 -8.26 -8.60 4.56
N LYS A 37 -7.18 -7.92 4.16
CA LYS A 37 -5.96 -7.76 5.00
C LYS A 37 -5.23 -6.49 4.61
N THR A 38 -4.43 -5.96 5.53
CA THR A 38 -3.42 -4.94 5.21
C THR A 38 -2.04 -5.55 5.40
N LEU A 39 -1.17 -5.43 4.41
CA LEU A 39 0.21 -5.91 4.47
C LEU A 39 1.12 -4.71 4.67
N LEU A 40 1.99 -4.75 5.67
CA LEU A 40 3.16 -3.87 5.67
C LEU A 40 4.30 -4.62 4.99
N MET A 41 4.82 -4.04 3.91
CA MET A 41 5.85 -4.66 3.10
C MET A 41 6.92 -3.65 2.70
N LEU A 42 8.10 -4.16 2.33
CA LEU A 42 9.09 -3.34 1.63
C LEU A 42 8.52 -2.90 0.28
N ARG A 43 8.82 -1.65 -0.09
CA ARG A 43 8.32 -1.03 -1.31
C ARG A 43 8.83 -1.79 -2.53
N ILE A 44 7.91 -2.08 -3.44
CA ILE A 44 8.22 -2.58 -4.79
C ILE A 44 8.04 -1.42 -5.78
N ASN A 45 8.76 -1.44 -6.92
CA ASN A 45 8.94 -0.32 -7.86
C ASN A 45 7.67 0.41 -8.37
N LYS A 46 6.46 -0.05 -8.06
CA LYS A 46 5.18 0.56 -8.48
C LYS A 46 4.19 0.86 -7.35
N THR A 47 4.53 0.56 -6.10
CA THR A 47 3.62 0.81 -4.97
C THR A 47 3.85 2.18 -4.35
N LYS A 48 2.76 2.89 -4.03
CA LYS A 48 2.76 4.07 -3.15
C LYS A 48 2.94 3.68 -1.68
N PHE A 49 3.06 4.65 -0.77
CA PHE A 49 3.18 4.39 0.68
C PHE A 49 1.94 3.70 1.26
N ILE A 50 0.76 4.10 0.80
CA ILE A 50 -0.51 3.39 1.03
C ILE A 50 -1.02 3.05 -0.36
N ASP A 51 -1.26 1.78 -0.61
CA ASP A 51 -1.69 1.30 -1.93
C ASP A 51 -2.60 0.08 -1.79
N SER A 52 -3.27 -0.28 -2.88
CA SER A 52 -4.11 -1.46 -2.96
C SER A 52 -4.04 -2.07 -4.36
N ALA A 53 -4.58 -3.27 -4.52
CA ALA A 53 -4.68 -3.87 -5.84
C ALA A 53 -5.49 -2.97 -6.78
N ASP A 54 -6.61 -2.42 -6.29
CA ASP A 54 -7.53 -1.60 -7.07
C ASP A 54 -6.94 -0.26 -7.45
N ALA A 55 -6.23 0.36 -6.53
CA ALA A 55 -5.51 1.61 -6.79
C ALA A 55 -4.42 1.42 -7.86
N ILE A 56 -3.70 0.30 -7.86
CA ILE A 56 -2.73 -0.01 -8.93
C ILE A 56 -3.45 -0.27 -10.25
N CYS A 57 -4.53 -1.05 -10.23
CA CYS A 57 -5.34 -1.36 -11.41
C CYS A 57 -5.89 -0.10 -12.08
N ALA A 58 -6.48 0.79 -11.28
CA ALA A 58 -7.02 2.06 -11.76
C ALA A 58 -5.96 2.96 -12.39
N ARG A 59 -4.73 2.96 -11.86
CA ARG A 59 -3.64 3.80 -12.38
C ARG A 59 -2.92 3.21 -13.59
N GLU A 60 -2.74 1.89 -13.64
CA GLU A 60 -1.88 1.23 -14.63
C GLU A 60 -2.66 0.58 -15.77
N MET A 61 -3.94 0.23 -15.57
CA MET A 61 -4.75 -0.53 -16.53
C MET A 61 -6.10 0.14 -16.85
N ASP A 62 -6.25 1.42 -16.51
CA ASP A 62 -7.42 2.26 -16.82
C ASP A 62 -8.76 1.67 -16.33
N GLY A 63 -8.71 0.83 -15.28
CA GLY A 63 -9.89 0.16 -14.76
C GLY A 63 -9.56 -0.97 -13.78
N VAL A 64 -10.55 -1.32 -12.96
CA VAL A 64 -10.44 -2.41 -11.99
C VAL A 64 -11.16 -3.64 -12.53
N SER A 65 -10.42 -4.74 -12.66
CA SER A 65 -10.95 -6.03 -13.08
C SER A 65 -10.43 -7.14 -12.17
N LEU A 66 -11.15 -8.26 -12.11
CA LEU A 66 -10.74 -9.43 -11.32
C LEU A 66 -9.36 -9.94 -11.73
N MET A 67 -9.08 -9.94 -13.03
CA MET A 67 -7.78 -10.32 -13.58
C MET A 67 -6.67 -9.37 -13.10
N CYS A 68 -6.92 -8.06 -13.13
CA CYS A 68 -5.96 -7.09 -12.63
C CYS A 68 -5.63 -7.30 -11.15
N ARG A 69 -6.68 -7.45 -10.32
CA ARG A 69 -6.53 -7.72 -8.89
C ARG A 69 -5.68 -8.96 -8.66
N GLY A 70 -5.97 -10.05 -9.38
CA GLY A 70 -5.22 -11.29 -9.32
C GLY A 70 -3.73 -11.13 -9.64
N ILE A 71 -3.40 -10.47 -10.75
CA ILE A 71 -2.02 -10.23 -11.17
C ILE A 71 -1.28 -9.35 -10.16
N THR A 72 -1.92 -8.28 -9.68
CA THR A 72 -1.31 -7.37 -8.72
C THR A 72 -1.04 -8.06 -7.38
N MET A 73 -2.01 -8.80 -6.85
CA MET A 73 -1.83 -9.60 -5.63
C MET A 73 -0.74 -10.66 -5.80
N ALA A 74 -0.72 -11.39 -6.92
CA ALA A 74 0.33 -12.37 -7.21
C ALA A 74 1.71 -11.72 -7.28
N THR A 75 1.80 -10.52 -7.85
CA THR A 75 3.05 -9.74 -7.89
C THR A 75 3.50 -9.32 -6.50
N VAL A 76 2.58 -8.84 -5.66
CA VAL A 76 2.87 -8.48 -4.26
C VAL A 76 3.36 -9.67 -3.46
N VAL A 77 2.72 -10.83 -3.59
CA VAL A 77 3.15 -12.05 -2.88
C VAL A 77 4.49 -12.57 -3.39
N LYS A 78 4.75 -12.48 -4.71
CA LYS A 78 5.97 -13.01 -5.33
C LYS A 78 7.19 -12.11 -5.14
N LYS A 79 7.02 -10.79 -5.24
CA LYS A 79 8.12 -9.81 -5.22
C LYS A 79 8.20 -9.02 -3.92
N GLY A 80 7.11 -8.90 -3.18
CA GLY A 80 7.05 -8.15 -1.93
C GLY A 80 7.65 -8.93 -0.77
N THR A 81 8.46 -8.26 0.04
CA THR A 81 8.87 -8.78 1.35
C THR A 81 7.86 -8.29 2.39
N ILE A 82 6.98 -9.19 2.84
CA ILE A 82 5.95 -8.88 3.84
C ILE A 82 6.61 -8.86 5.22
N LEU A 83 6.56 -7.70 5.87
CA LEU A 83 7.07 -7.50 7.23
C LEU A 83 6.04 -7.91 8.27
N MET A 84 4.76 -7.57 8.05
CA MET A 84 3.66 -7.95 8.94
C MET A 84 2.31 -7.94 8.22
N ARG A 85 1.34 -8.65 8.81
CA ARG A 85 -0.06 -8.71 8.37
C ARG A 85 -0.96 -8.09 9.42
N LEU A 86 -1.77 -7.13 9.00
CA LEU A 86 -2.71 -6.36 9.81
C LEU A 86 -4.14 -6.67 9.33
N PRO A 87 -5.16 -6.40 10.17
CA PRO A 87 -6.55 -6.46 9.73
C PRO A 87 -6.80 -5.47 8.58
N TYR A 88 -7.87 -5.72 7.81
CA TYR A 88 -8.33 -4.78 6.80
C TYR A 88 -8.66 -3.42 7.45
N SER A 89 -8.36 -2.34 6.74
CA SER A 89 -8.70 -0.98 7.13
C SER A 89 -9.34 -0.27 5.95
N GLU A 90 -10.63 0.03 6.07
CA GLU A 90 -11.40 0.78 5.07
C GLU A 90 -10.81 2.17 4.85
N PHE A 91 -10.41 2.86 5.92
CA PHE A 91 -9.72 4.15 5.84
C PHE A 91 -8.45 4.10 4.98
N LEU A 92 -7.61 3.07 5.13
CA LEU A 92 -6.40 2.93 4.31
C LEU A 92 -6.75 2.56 2.86
N TYR A 93 -7.82 1.79 2.67
CA TYR A 93 -8.32 1.47 1.34
C TYR A 93 -8.78 2.73 0.60
N ASP A 94 -9.59 3.58 1.24
CA ASP A 94 -10.10 4.82 0.63
C ASP A 94 -8.98 5.79 0.28
N ILE A 95 -7.96 5.89 1.15
CA ILE A 95 -6.75 6.67 0.84
C ILE A 95 -6.06 6.11 -0.40
N SER A 96 -5.97 4.79 -0.54
CA SER A 96 -5.30 4.16 -1.67
C SER A 96 -6.01 4.45 -3.00
N THR A 97 -7.35 4.47 -2.99
CA THR A 97 -8.19 4.64 -4.19
C THR A 97 -8.59 6.09 -4.44
N GLU A 98 -8.07 7.05 -3.65
CA GLU A 98 -8.42 8.46 -3.73
C GLU A 98 -9.94 8.69 -3.54
N GLY A 99 -10.55 7.90 -2.66
CA GLY A 99 -11.98 7.94 -2.33
C GLY A 99 -12.90 7.23 -3.32
N LYS A 100 -12.35 6.51 -4.31
CA LYS A 100 -13.15 5.72 -5.25
C LYS A 100 -13.47 4.35 -4.66
N GLU A 101 -14.74 3.98 -4.72
CA GLU A 101 -15.18 2.63 -4.39
C GLU A 101 -15.20 1.74 -5.62
N TYR A 102 -14.77 0.49 -5.44
CA TYR A 102 -14.80 -0.55 -6.46
C TYR A 102 -15.56 -1.75 -5.91
N SER A 103 -16.31 -2.43 -6.79
CA SER A 103 -17.12 -3.59 -6.41
C SER A 103 -16.25 -4.72 -5.87
N ARG A 104 -16.68 -5.37 -4.80
CA ARG A 104 -15.96 -6.50 -4.19
C ARG A 104 -15.94 -7.73 -5.09
#